data_AF-A0A7C4JSD5-F1
#
_entry.id   AF-A0A7C4JSD5-F1
#
_cell.length_a   1.000
_cell.length_b   1.000
_cell.length_c   1.000
_cell.angle_alpha   90.00
_cell.angle_beta   90.00
_cell.angle_gamma   90.00
#
_symmetry.space_group_name_H-M   'P 1'
#
loop_
_entity.id
_entity.type
_entity.pdbx_description
1 polymer ?
#
loop_
_entity_poly.entity_id
_entity_poly.type
_entity_poly.pdbx_seq_one_letter_code
_entity_poly.pdbx_strand_id
1 'polypeptide(L)'
;MYAGKPRAFDAFTSHEDHVVELGPGTSVLAGNHFSPVQAVEVVHQRGTFWAVQYHPEYDLVDVARLGILRAPQLIAQGCFADAAAADRFLAELEALHADRARPDLRDRLAIGDELLDDARRTIEVRNWLERQVKPSARR
;
A
#
# COMPACT_ATOMS: atom_id res chain seq x y z
N MET A 1 5.34 5.15 -13.18
CA MET A 1 5.05 4.98 -11.74
C MET A 1 6.05 4.08 -11.01
N TYR A 2 6.25 2.82 -11.43
CA TYR A 2 6.98 1.79 -10.66
C TYR A 2 8.48 1.63 -10.97
N ALA A 3 9.16 2.66 -11.47
CA ALA A 3 10.60 2.55 -11.74
C ALA A 3 11.36 2.24 -10.43
N GLY A 4 12.00 1.07 -10.35
CA GLY A 4 12.69 0.59 -9.16
C GLY A 4 11.89 -0.34 -8.24
N LYS A 5 10.64 -0.69 -8.59
CA LYS A 5 9.89 -1.79 -7.93
C LYS A 5 9.97 -3.08 -8.74
N PRO A 6 9.89 -4.25 -8.08
CA PRO A 6 9.68 -5.51 -8.78
C PRO A 6 8.32 -5.52 -9.50
N ARG A 7 8.15 -6.50 -10.41
CA ARG A 7 6.91 -6.63 -11.20
C ARG A 7 5.69 -6.94 -10.34
N ALA A 8 5.87 -7.68 -9.26
CA ALA A 8 4.91 -7.91 -8.20
C ALA A 8 5.55 -7.44 -6.89
N PHE A 9 4.78 -6.76 -6.04
CA PHE A 9 5.26 -6.16 -4.79
C PHE A 9 4.12 -6.15 -3.77
N ASP A 10 4.49 -6.15 -2.50
CA ASP A 10 3.54 -5.98 -1.39
C ASP A 10 3.27 -4.50 -1.12
N ALA A 11 2.04 -4.20 -0.72
CA ALA A 11 1.60 -2.87 -0.30
C ALA A 11 0.46 -3.00 0.72
N PHE A 12 0.38 -2.06 1.66
CA PHE A 12 -0.74 -2.03 2.60
C PHE A 12 -2.00 -1.50 1.93
N THR A 13 -3.15 -2.12 2.21
CA THR A 13 -4.45 -1.73 1.67
C THR A 13 -5.45 -1.52 2.79
N SER A 14 -6.25 -0.46 2.69
CA SER A 14 -7.29 -0.13 3.65
C SER A 14 -8.47 0.51 2.91
N HIS A 15 -9.28 -0.31 2.25
CA HIS A 15 -10.46 0.13 1.51
C HIS A 15 -11.53 -0.97 1.49
N GLU A 16 -12.80 -0.57 1.42
CA GLU A 16 -13.95 -1.49 1.31
C GLU A 16 -14.64 -1.39 -0.06
N ASP A 17 -14.47 -0.27 -0.76
CA ASP A 17 -14.88 -0.06 -2.13
C ASP A 17 -13.72 -0.31 -3.11
N HIS A 18 -14.05 -0.45 -4.38
CA HIS A 18 -13.05 -0.48 -5.45
C HIS A 18 -13.61 0.08 -6.75
N VAL A 19 -12.71 0.44 -7.68
CA VAL A 19 -13.10 0.93 -8.99
C VAL A 19 -13.57 -0.23 -9.86
N VAL A 20 -14.82 -0.17 -10.31
CA VAL A 20 -15.45 -1.19 -11.19
C VAL A 20 -15.51 -0.76 -12.66
N GLU A 21 -15.42 0.54 -12.93
CA GLU A 21 -15.49 1.10 -14.29
C GLU A 21 -14.45 2.22 -14.45
N LEU A 22 -13.80 2.26 -15.62
CA LEU A 22 -12.75 3.21 -15.92
C LEU A 22 -13.27 4.31 -16.84
N GLY A 23 -12.96 5.57 -16.49
CA GLY A 23 -13.22 6.71 -17.37
C GLY A 23 -12.26 6.78 -18.56
N PRO A 24 -12.58 7.58 -19.60
CA PRO A 24 -11.70 7.80 -20.74
C PRO A 24 -10.30 8.29 -20.33
N GLY A 25 -9.27 7.85 -21.06
CA GLY A 25 -7.88 8.25 -20.78
C GLY A 25 -7.24 7.56 -19.58
N THR A 26 -7.90 6.54 -19.01
CA THR A 26 -7.39 5.76 -17.87
C THR A 26 -6.66 4.51 -18.33
N SER A 27 -5.45 4.29 -17.82
CA SER A 27 -4.69 3.05 -17.99
C SER A 27 -4.47 2.39 -16.64
N VAL A 28 -4.84 1.11 -16.51
CA VAL A 28 -4.56 0.32 -15.29
C VAL A 28 -3.09 -0.02 -15.23
N LEU A 29 -2.46 0.26 -14.09
CA LEU A 29 -1.04 0.03 -13.85
C LEU A 29 -0.78 -1.15 -12.91
N ALA A 30 -1.69 -1.42 -11.99
CA ALA A 30 -1.60 -2.53 -11.04
C ALA A 30 -3.00 -3.03 -10.64
N GLY A 31 -3.06 -4.30 -10.25
CA GLY A 31 -4.26 -4.99 -9.77
C GLY A 31 -3.86 -6.28 -9.05
N ASN A 32 -4.78 -6.88 -8.32
CA ASN A 32 -4.61 -8.18 -7.67
C ASN A 32 -5.91 -9.00 -7.74
N HIS A 33 -5.93 -10.17 -7.10
CA HIS A 33 -7.11 -11.05 -7.11
C HIS A 33 -8.35 -10.41 -6.46
N PHE A 34 -8.16 -9.54 -5.45
CA PHE A 34 -9.24 -8.89 -4.72
C PHE A 34 -9.80 -7.66 -5.45
N SER A 35 -8.92 -6.81 -5.98
CA SER A 35 -9.30 -5.63 -6.77
C SER A 35 -8.51 -5.60 -8.09
N PRO A 36 -9.18 -5.64 -9.25
CA PRO A 36 -8.52 -5.58 -10.55
C PRO A 36 -7.86 -4.21 -10.81
N VAL A 37 -8.26 -3.17 -10.07
CA VAL A 37 -7.72 -1.82 -10.17
C VAL A 37 -7.16 -1.41 -8.82
N GLN A 38 -5.83 -1.46 -8.71
CA GLN A 38 -5.06 -1.00 -7.54
C GLN A 38 -4.29 0.28 -7.84
N ALA A 39 -4.03 0.57 -9.11
CA ALA A 39 -3.45 1.84 -9.52
C ALA A 39 -3.76 2.16 -10.98
N VAL A 40 -3.79 3.45 -11.28
CA VAL A 40 -4.05 3.96 -12.63
C VAL A 40 -3.16 5.15 -12.97
N GLU A 41 -2.92 5.34 -14.26
CA GLU A 41 -2.59 6.63 -14.85
C GLU A 41 -3.83 7.18 -15.54
N VAL A 42 -4.13 8.45 -15.33
CA VAL A 42 -5.22 9.14 -16.02
C VAL A 42 -4.63 10.32 -16.78
N VAL A 43 -4.82 10.31 -18.10
CA VAL A 43 -4.46 11.42 -18.98
C VAL A 43 -5.72 12.20 -19.33
N HIS A 44 -5.76 13.46 -18.95
CA HIS A 44 -6.88 14.35 -19.25
C HIS A 44 -6.38 15.70 -19.73
N GLN A 45 -6.75 16.07 -20.96
CA GLN A 45 -6.28 17.29 -21.63
C GLN A 45 -4.75 17.41 -21.59
N ARG A 46 -4.22 18.39 -20.85
CA ARG A 46 -2.77 18.64 -20.71
C ARG A 46 -2.19 18.08 -19.41
N GLY A 47 -2.97 17.34 -18.64
CA GLY A 47 -2.60 16.80 -17.34
C GLY A 47 -2.51 15.28 -17.34
N THR A 48 -1.59 14.77 -16.52
CA THR A 48 -1.47 13.36 -16.18
C THR A 48 -1.39 13.24 -14.67
N PHE A 49 -2.24 12.42 -14.06
CA PHE A 49 -2.10 12.08 -12.65
C PHE A 49 -2.06 10.56 -12.46
N TRP A 50 -1.42 10.15 -11.38
CA TRP A 50 -1.36 8.76 -10.95
C TRP A 50 -2.19 8.63 -9.68
N ALA A 51 -2.91 7.52 -9.56
CA ALA A 51 -3.68 7.19 -8.37
C ALA A 51 -3.37 5.75 -7.93
N VAL A 52 -3.34 5.54 -6.62
CA VAL A 52 -3.22 4.23 -5.96
C VAL A 52 -4.41 4.02 -5.05
N GLN A 53 -4.83 2.77 -4.92
CA GLN A 53 -5.85 2.33 -3.96
C GLN A 53 -5.21 1.70 -2.71
N TYR A 54 -3.96 1.25 -2.82
CA TYR A 54 -3.10 0.91 -1.69
C TYR A 54 -2.40 2.15 -1.12
N HIS A 55 -1.80 2.00 0.06
CA HIS A 55 -1.22 3.07 0.86
C HIS A 55 0.31 2.95 0.91
N PRO A 56 1.04 3.50 -0.08
CA PRO A 56 2.50 3.56 -0.03
C PRO A 56 3.02 4.47 1.10
N GLU A 57 2.15 5.29 1.71
CA GLU A 57 2.47 6.15 2.84
C GLU A 57 2.42 5.43 4.19
N TYR A 58 1.66 4.34 4.32
CA TYR A 58 1.54 3.58 5.56
C TYR A 58 2.79 2.76 5.85
N ASP A 59 3.30 2.85 7.07
CA ASP A 59 4.24 1.87 7.59
C ASP A 59 3.58 0.86 8.54
N LEU A 60 4.39 0.00 9.16
CA LEU A 60 3.92 -1.03 10.08
C LEU A 60 3.19 -0.47 11.31
N VAL A 61 3.63 0.67 11.85
CA VAL A 61 2.98 1.25 13.03
C VAL A 61 1.67 1.91 12.65
N ASP A 62 1.57 2.53 11.47
CA ASP A 62 0.30 3.07 10.97
C ASP A 62 -0.76 1.97 10.83
N VAL A 63 -0.37 0.83 10.24
CA VAL A 63 -1.25 -0.33 10.09
C VAL A 63 -1.64 -0.90 11.46
N ALA A 64 -0.71 -0.99 12.40
CA ALA A 64 -1.00 -1.45 13.76
C ALA A 64 -2.02 -0.52 14.45
N ARG A 65 -1.82 0.81 14.38
CA ARG A 65 -2.72 1.78 15.02
C ARG A 65 -4.12 1.79 14.39
N LEU A 66 -4.21 1.71 13.07
CA LEU A 66 -5.49 1.55 12.37
C LEU A 66 -6.18 0.23 12.73
N GLY A 67 -5.40 -0.85 12.85
CA GLY A 67 -5.89 -2.16 13.26
C GLY A 67 -6.47 -2.15 14.67
N ILE A 68 -5.87 -1.44 15.63
CA ILE A 68 -6.42 -1.29 16.99
C ILE A 68 -7.81 -0.65 16.94
N LEU A 69 -7.96 0.43 16.17
CA LEU A 69 -9.24 1.13 16.04
C LEU A 69 -10.32 0.25 15.40
N ARG A 70 -9.92 -0.60 14.43
CA ARG A 70 -10.83 -1.42 13.63
C ARG A 70 -10.96 -2.87 14.09
N ALA A 71 -10.28 -3.27 15.18
CA ALA A 71 -10.26 -4.65 15.64
C ALA A 71 -11.67 -5.27 15.77
N PRO A 72 -12.70 -4.59 16.33
CA PRO A 72 -14.05 -5.14 16.37
C PRO A 72 -14.63 -5.45 14.98
N GLN A 73 -14.39 -4.58 14.00
CA GLN A 73 -14.85 -4.74 12.62
C GLN A 73 -14.09 -5.87 11.91
N LEU A 74 -12.76 -5.92 12.08
CA LEU A 74 -11.91 -6.95 11.49
C LEU A 74 -12.24 -8.36 12.02
N ILE A 75 -12.59 -8.46 13.31
CA ILE A 75 -13.09 -9.72 13.90
C ILE A 75 -14.47 -10.08 13.30
N ALA A 76 -15.38 -9.12 13.21
CA ALA A 76 -16.70 -9.36 12.61
C ALA A 76 -16.62 -9.77 11.11
N GLN A 77 -15.60 -9.32 10.40
CA GLN A 77 -15.30 -9.70 9.01
C GLN A 77 -14.57 -11.04 8.88
N GLY A 78 -14.16 -11.66 10.00
CA GLY A 78 -13.44 -12.93 10.01
C GLY A 78 -11.95 -12.83 9.69
N CYS A 79 -11.37 -11.62 9.69
CA CYS A 79 -9.92 -11.42 9.54
C CYS A 79 -9.14 -11.94 10.76
N PHE A 80 -9.76 -11.88 11.95
CA PHE A 80 -9.22 -12.43 13.19
C PHE A 80 -10.26 -13.30 13.88
N ALA A 81 -9.81 -14.38 14.53
CA ALA A 81 -10.69 -15.27 15.28
C ALA A 81 -11.29 -14.60 16.53
N ASP A 82 -10.49 -13.78 17.22
CA ASP A 82 -10.86 -13.08 18.44
C ASP A 82 -9.96 -11.85 18.68
N ALA A 83 -10.25 -11.10 19.74
CA ALA A 83 -9.46 -9.94 20.16
C ALA A 83 -8.01 -10.31 20.47
N ALA A 84 -7.75 -11.48 21.08
CA ALA A 84 -6.39 -11.89 21.41
C ALA A 84 -5.55 -12.17 20.15
N ALA A 85 -6.15 -12.71 19.10
CA ALA A 85 -5.51 -12.90 17.80
C ALA A 85 -5.19 -11.56 17.12
N ALA A 86 -6.13 -10.61 17.15
CA ALA A 86 -5.88 -9.25 16.66
C ALA A 86 -4.75 -8.58 17.45
N ASP A 87 -4.82 -8.58 18.78
CA ASP A 87 -3.82 -7.95 19.65
C ASP A 87 -2.41 -8.52 19.43
N ARG A 88 -2.28 -9.83 19.28
CA ARG A 88 -0.98 -10.47 18.95
C ARG A 88 -0.43 -9.97 17.62
N PHE A 89 -1.24 -9.99 16.57
CA PHE A 89 -0.82 -9.54 15.25
C PHE A 89 -0.38 -8.07 15.25
N LEU A 90 -1.14 -7.20 15.93
CA LEU A 90 -0.85 -5.76 16.00
C LEU A 90 0.42 -5.48 16.82
N ALA A 91 0.61 -6.19 17.94
CA ALA A 91 1.85 -6.10 18.72
C ALA A 91 3.07 -6.57 17.93
N GLU A 92 2.91 -7.54 17.03
CA GLU A 92 4.00 -8.04 16.18
C GLU A 92 4.37 -7.07 15.06
N LEU A 93 3.39 -6.36 14.49
CA LEU A 93 3.67 -5.25 13.58
C LEU A 93 4.46 -4.15 14.29
N GLU A 94 4.07 -3.76 15.51
CA GLU A 94 4.81 -2.78 16.30
C GLU A 94 6.23 -3.27 16.65
N ALA A 95 6.39 -4.54 17.02
CA ALA A 95 7.69 -5.13 17.31
C ALA A 95 8.59 -5.19 16.07
N LEU A 96 8.04 -5.55 14.90
CA LEU A 96 8.79 -5.55 13.64
C LEU A 96 9.10 -4.12 13.17
N HIS A 97 8.25 -3.14 13.46
CA HIS A 97 8.57 -1.74 13.20
C HIS A 97 9.78 -1.28 14.02
N ALA A 98 9.81 -1.64 15.31
CA ALA A 98 10.89 -1.28 16.22
C ALA A 98 12.22 -1.97 15.87
N ASP A 99 12.18 -3.21 15.37
CA ASP A 99 13.35 -3.94 14.88
C ASP A 99 13.03 -4.65 13.55
N ARG A 100 13.23 -3.91 12.45
CA ARG A 100 12.94 -4.36 11.07
C ARG A 100 13.83 -5.52 10.61
N ALA A 101 14.88 -5.86 11.36
CA ALA A 101 15.79 -6.95 11.01
C ALA A 101 15.34 -8.31 11.54
N ARG A 102 14.29 -8.38 12.40
CA ARG A 102 13.80 -9.60 13.05
C ARG A 102 13.33 -10.66 12.05
N PRO A 103 14.12 -11.72 11.77
CA PRO A 103 13.77 -12.69 10.73
C PRO A 103 12.53 -13.50 11.11
N ASP A 104 12.37 -13.82 12.41
CA ASP A 104 11.22 -14.57 12.92
C ASP A 104 9.88 -13.82 12.73
N LEU A 105 9.88 -12.49 12.83
CA LEU A 105 8.68 -11.67 12.58
C LEU A 105 8.44 -11.45 11.09
N ARG A 106 9.51 -11.23 10.31
CA ARG A 106 9.41 -11.10 8.85
C ARG A 106 8.81 -12.35 8.21
N ASP A 107 9.32 -13.52 8.58
CA ASP A 107 8.84 -14.79 8.05
C ASP A 107 7.39 -15.05 8.45
N ARG A 108 7.07 -14.79 9.73
CA ARG A 108 5.75 -15.09 10.30
C ARG A 108 4.64 -14.16 9.82
N LEU A 109 4.96 -12.89 9.60
CA LEU A 109 4.04 -11.91 9.04
C LEU A 109 4.09 -11.88 7.50
N ALA A 110 5.02 -12.63 6.89
CA ALA A 110 5.33 -12.62 5.47
C ALA A 110 5.64 -11.20 4.92
N ILE A 111 6.44 -10.43 5.65
CA ILE A 111 6.74 -9.02 5.35
C ILE A 111 8.14 -8.87 4.74
N GLY A 112 8.17 -8.43 3.47
CA GLY A 112 9.38 -8.20 2.67
C GLY A 112 9.94 -6.78 2.73
N ASP A 113 11.02 -6.56 1.98
CA ASP A 113 11.71 -5.26 1.91
C ASP A 113 10.84 -4.17 1.25
N GLU A 114 9.84 -4.56 0.46
CA GLU A 114 8.86 -3.70 -0.19
C GLU A 114 8.07 -2.86 0.83
N LEU A 115 7.87 -3.38 2.04
CA LEU A 115 7.18 -2.72 3.15
C LEU A 115 8.16 -2.16 4.19
N LEU A 116 9.36 -2.75 4.34
CA LEU A 116 10.33 -2.39 5.36
C LEU A 116 11.34 -1.31 4.93
N ASP A 117 11.57 -1.12 3.64
CA ASP A 117 12.41 -0.03 3.11
C ASP A 117 11.52 1.14 2.73
N ASP A 118 11.55 2.23 3.52
CA ASP A 118 10.69 3.39 3.32
C ASP A 118 10.89 4.05 1.94
N ALA A 119 12.12 4.02 1.41
CA ALA A 119 12.43 4.60 0.10
C ALA A 119 11.87 3.75 -1.05
N ARG A 120 11.75 2.43 -0.86
CA ARG A 120 11.05 1.54 -1.80
C ARG A 120 9.54 1.65 -1.68
N ARG A 121 9.04 1.67 -0.45
CA ARG A 121 7.60 1.74 -0.14
C ARG A 121 6.95 2.99 -0.76
N THR A 122 7.63 4.13 -0.68
CA THR A 122 7.15 5.45 -1.13
C THR A 122 7.63 5.87 -2.54
N ILE A 123 8.25 4.95 -3.29
CA ILE A 123 8.95 5.25 -4.55
C ILE A 123 8.04 5.85 -5.64
N GLU A 124 6.73 5.57 -5.59
CA GLU A 124 5.72 6.16 -6.47
C GLU A 124 5.77 7.68 -6.46
N VAL A 125 5.83 8.27 -5.26
CA VAL A 125 5.85 9.72 -5.05
C VAL A 125 7.13 10.32 -5.62
N ARG A 126 8.28 9.70 -5.34
CA ARG A 126 9.56 10.12 -5.93
C ARG A 126 9.49 10.08 -7.45
N ASN A 127 9.02 8.98 -8.02
CA ASN A 127 8.91 8.82 -9.46
C ASN A 127 7.91 9.79 -10.08
N TRP A 128 6.84 10.16 -9.37
CA TRP A 128 5.86 11.14 -9.82
C TRP A 128 6.47 12.54 -9.89
N LEU A 129 7.20 12.95 -8.85
CA LEU A 129 7.92 14.22 -8.85
C LEU A 129 8.91 14.31 -10.02
N GLU A 130 9.71 13.26 -10.25
CA GLU A 130 10.70 13.26 -11.33
C GLU A 130 10.08 13.22 -12.73
N ARG A 131 9.00 12.48 -12.93
CA ARG A 131 8.46 12.18 -14.28
C ARG A 131 7.29 13.04 -14.69
N GLN A 132 6.50 13.54 -13.74
CA GLN A 132 5.30 14.32 -14.03
C GLN A 132 5.45 15.78 -13.60
N VAL A 133 6.00 16.04 -12.40
CA VAL A 133 6.05 17.41 -11.84
C VAL A 133 7.22 18.24 -12.38
N LYS A 134 8.47 17.78 -12.21
CA LYS A 134 9.64 18.55 -12.65
C LYS A 134 9.65 18.86 -14.16
N PRO A 135 9.25 17.93 -15.06
CA PRO A 135 9.20 18.23 -16.49
C PRO A 135 8.12 19.23 -16.88
N SER A 136 7.00 19.28 -16.15
CA SER A 136 5.91 20.22 -16.42
C SER A 136 6.19 21.63 -15.86
N ALA A 137 6.95 21.74 -14.77
CA ALA A 137 7.37 23.03 -14.19
C ALA A 137 8.42 23.80 -15.01
N ARG A 138 9.06 23.14 -15.99
CA ARG A 138 10.05 23.76 -16.89
C ARG A 138 9.45 24.28 -18.20
N ARG A 139 8.12 24.18 -18.36
CA ARG A 139 7.40 24.58 -19.57
C ARG A 139 6.75 25.94 -19.41
#